data_AF-A0A1B6FPH0-F1
#
_entry.id   AF-A0A1B6FPH0-F1
#
_cell.length_a   1.000
_cell.length_b   1.000
_cell.length_c   1.000
_cell.angle_alpha   90.00
_cell.angle_beta   90.00
_cell.angle_gamma   90.00
#
_symmetry.space_group_name_H-M   'P 1'
#
loop_
_entity.id
_entity.type
_entity.pdbx_description
1 polymer ?
#
loop_
_entity_poly.entity_id
_entity_poly.type
_entity_poly.pdbx_seq_one_letter_code
_entity_poly.pdbx_strand_id
1 'polypeptide(L)'
;ISFFNSHCTLFWACSIHTGEGYRVMQLFNPRSYPFIAVVLLVKGKMTIVSKVCGMNSSDSFVTYLNQVYHEFDWHLVKARSDRVERNVTQTIREQQDKAYNESLRADEEKQRQKEVKKAAKIAEELRQESEAIAELHRRNNVQRMRQLASATLPEEPSANAIDIVQLVFKLPNGQRISRRFRCSDS
;
A
#
# COMPACT_ATOMS: atom_id res chain seq x y z
N ILE A 1 37.72 -5.38 32.88
CA ILE A 1 36.59 -4.81 32.10
C ILE A 1 36.99 -4.50 30.66
N SER A 2 38.15 -3.87 30.42
CA SER A 2 38.69 -3.61 29.06
C SER A 2 38.72 -4.86 28.16
N PHE A 3 39.23 -5.98 28.67
CA PHE A 3 39.31 -7.24 27.91
C PHE A 3 37.97 -7.72 27.34
N PHE A 4 36.89 -7.67 28.11
CA PHE A 4 35.58 -8.17 27.67
C PHE A 4 34.93 -7.30 26.60
N ASN A 5 35.08 -5.97 26.73
CA ASN A 5 34.54 -5.01 25.76
C ASN A 5 35.29 -5.08 24.42
N SER A 6 36.61 -5.23 24.44
CA SER A 6 37.42 -5.32 23.21
C SER A 6 37.16 -6.60 22.42
N HIS A 7 36.79 -7.70 23.09
CA HIS A 7 36.62 -9.00 22.46
C HIS A 7 35.14 -9.41 22.28
N CYS A 8 34.18 -8.50 22.49
CA CYS A 8 32.74 -8.77 22.42
C CYS A 8 32.33 -10.06 23.18
N THR A 9 32.90 -10.27 24.37
CA THR A 9 32.68 -11.47 25.17
C THR A 9 31.61 -11.20 26.23
N LEU A 10 30.62 -12.09 26.33
CA LEU A 10 29.63 -12.05 27.40
C LEU A 10 30.20 -12.71 28.65
N PHE A 11 30.27 -11.97 29.77
CA PHE A 11 30.63 -12.51 31.06
C PHE A 11 29.37 -12.76 31.89
N TRP A 12 29.19 -13.99 32.35
CA TRP A 12 28.10 -14.38 33.24
C TRP A 12 28.66 -15.15 34.44
N ALA A 13 28.18 -14.82 35.63
CA ALA A 13 28.55 -15.48 36.87
C ALA A 13 27.31 -15.66 37.75
N CYS A 14 27.28 -16.74 38.51
CA CYS A 14 26.23 -17.02 39.49
C CYS A 14 26.83 -17.65 40.75
N SER A 15 26.12 -17.52 41.86
CA SER A 15 26.46 -18.20 43.12
C SER A 15 25.82 -19.59 43.15
N ILE A 16 26.55 -20.58 43.70
CA ILE A 16 26.05 -21.95 43.86
C ILE A 16 24.83 -22.06 44.79
N HIS A 17 24.57 -21.03 45.60
CA HIS A 17 23.41 -20.96 46.49
C HIS A 17 22.12 -20.54 45.76
N THR A 18 22.22 -20.13 44.49
CA THR A 18 21.06 -19.81 43.65
C THR A 18 20.56 -21.06 42.92
N GLY A 19 19.27 -21.13 42.60
CA GLY A 19 18.71 -22.27 41.87
C GLY A 19 19.40 -22.53 40.53
N GLU A 20 19.73 -21.47 39.78
CA GLU A 20 20.49 -21.58 38.52
C GLU A 20 21.93 -22.04 38.75
N GLY A 21 22.63 -21.48 39.74
CA GLY A 21 24.00 -21.90 40.06
C GLY A 21 24.10 -23.34 40.55
N TYR A 22 23.11 -23.82 41.30
CA TYR A 22 23.04 -25.22 41.73
C TYR A 22 22.85 -26.17 40.54
N ARG A 23 22.00 -25.82 39.56
CA ARG A 23 21.83 -26.59 38.32
C ARG A 23 23.12 -26.66 37.50
N VAL A 24 23.82 -25.52 37.37
CA VAL A 24 25.12 -25.47 36.69
C VAL A 24 26.16 -26.31 37.44
N MET A 25 26.20 -26.23 38.77
CA MET A 25 27.05 -27.10 39.58
C MET A 25 26.79 -28.58 39.31
N GLN A 26 25.52 -29.02 39.30
CA GLN A 26 25.18 -30.41 39.04
C GLN A 26 25.61 -30.88 37.65
N LEU A 27 25.51 -30.00 36.65
CA LEU A 27 25.92 -30.31 35.28
C LEU A 27 27.43 -30.50 35.14
N PHE A 28 28.22 -29.63 35.77
CA PHE A 28 29.68 -29.60 35.59
C PHE A 28 30.47 -30.35 36.67
N ASN A 29 29.86 -30.60 37.82
CA ASN A 29 30.43 -31.21 39.03
C ASN A 29 31.87 -30.72 39.32
N PRO A 30 32.08 -29.40 39.52
CA PRO A 30 33.42 -28.83 39.68
C PRO A 30 34.08 -29.28 40.99
N ARG A 31 35.40 -29.48 40.96
CA ARG A 31 36.18 -29.97 42.13
C ARG A 31 36.50 -28.86 43.14
N SER A 32 36.62 -27.62 42.68
CA SER A 32 37.01 -26.48 43.49
C SER A 32 36.45 -25.19 42.88
N TYR A 33 36.23 -24.20 43.73
CA TYR A 33 35.73 -22.89 43.34
C TYR A 33 36.85 -21.83 43.45
N PRO A 34 36.85 -20.80 42.59
CA PRO A 34 35.87 -20.51 41.54
C PRO A 34 35.97 -21.48 40.34
N PHE A 35 34.81 -21.80 39.75
CA PHE A 35 34.71 -22.58 38.52
C PHE A 35 34.40 -21.66 37.36
N ILE A 36 35.20 -21.74 36.30
CA ILE A 36 35.01 -20.96 35.08
C ILE A 36 34.96 -21.92 33.91
N ALA A 37 33.96 -21.74 33.05
CA ALA A 37 33.85 -22.42 31.77
C ALA A 37 33.77 -21.37 30.65
N VAL A 38 34.49 -21.61 29.56
CA VAL A 38 34.43 -20.81 28.34
C VAL A 38 33.57 -21.55 27.33
N VAL A 39 32.53 -20.89 26.84
CA VAL A 39 31.57 -21.45 25.88
C VAL A 39 31.65 -20.68 24.59
N LEU A 40 31.77 -21.39 23.46
CA LEU A 40 31.75 -20.82 22.12
C LEU A 40 30.65 -21.45 21.26
N LEU A 41 30.22 -20.69 20.27
CA LEU A 41 29.33 -21.19 19.22
C LEU A 41 30.17 -21.80 18.09
N VAL A 42 30.20 -23.13 18.01
CA VAL A 42 30.91 -23.85 16.95
C VAL A 42 29.89 -24.51 16.04
N LYS A 43 29.88 -24.13 14.76
CA LYS A 43 28.92 -24.65 13.74
C LYS A 43 27.45 -24.55 14.20
N GLY A 44 27.10 -23.46 14.88
CA GLY A 44 25.73 -23.23 15.38
C GLY A 44 25.37 -23.98 16.66
N LYS A 45 26.30 -24.67 17.32
CA LYS A 45 26.09 -25.35 18.60
C LYS A 45 26.94 -24.74 19.71
N MET A 46 26.32 -24.48 20.86
CA MET A 46 27.03 -24.04 22.06
C MET A 46 27.91 -25.18 22.58
N THR A 47 29.22 -24.94 22.61
CA THR A 47 30.23 -25.93 22.99
C THR A 47 31.12 -25.32 24.07
N ILE A 48 31.34 -26.07 25.15
CA ILE A 48 32.32 -25.68 26.17
C ILE A 48 33.70 -26.02 25.63
N VAL A 49 34.58 -25.02 25.50
CA VAL A 49 35.92 -25.21 24.94
C VAL A 49 36.99 -25.33 26.00
N SER A 50 36.77 -24.74 27.17
CA SER A 50 37.75 -24.76 28.24
C SER A 50 37.09 -24.62 29.60
N LYS A 51 37.70 -25.23 30.62
CA LYS A 51 37.23 -25.22 32.00
C LYS A 51 38.41 -25.12 32.97
N VAL A 52 38.25 -24.31 34.00
CA VAL A 52 39.27 -24.12 35.04
C VAL A 52 38.60 -24.01 36.41
N CYS A 53 39.23 -24.61 37.43
CA CYS A 53 38.75 -24.64 38.80
C CYS A 53 39.81 -24.05 39.73
N GLY A 54 39.40 -23.31 40.77
CA GLY A 54 40.28 -22.89 41.86
C GLY A 54 41.27 -21.77 41.51
N MET A 55 41.01 -21.02 40.44
CA MET A 55 41.92 -19.96 40.02
C MET A 55 41.58 -18.65 40.73
N ASN A 56 42.49 -18.21 41.61
CA ASN A 56 42.26 -17.09 42.52
C ASN A 56 43.07 -15.83 42.19
N SER A 57 43.98 -15.90 41.21
CA SER A 57 44.78 -14.76 40.76
C SER A 57 44.19 -14.13 39.50
N SER A 58 44.03 -12.81 39.53
CA SER A 58 43.52 -12.02 38.39
C SER A 58 44.46 -12.09 37.19
N ASP A 59 45.77 -12.06 37.41
CA ASP A 59 46.77 -12.10 36.33
C ASP A 59 46.74 -13.46 35.63
N SER A 60 46.73 -14.55 36.41
CA SER A 60 46.60 -15.90 35.87
C SER A 60 45.30 -16.10 35.09
N PHE A 61 44.20 -15.46 35.53
CA PHE A 61 42.93 -15.50 34.84
C PHE A 61 42.96 -14.78 33.49
N VAL A 62 43.55 -13.58 33.43
CA VAL A 62 43.69 -12.84 32.16
C VAL A 62 44.62 -13.58 31.20
N THR A 63 45.75 -14.13 31.68
CA THR A 63 46.66 -14.93 30.85
C THR A 63 45.95 -16.17 30.29
N TYR A 64 45.19 -16.89 31.13
CA TYR A 64 44.39 -18.03 30.70
C TYR A 64 43.35 -17.66 29.65
N LEU A 65 42.60 -16.57 29.85
CA LEU A 65 41.62 -16.12 28.86
C LEU A 65 42.27 -15.72 27.53
N ASN A 66 43.43 -15.06 27.57
CA ASN A 66 44.18 -14.75 26.35
C ASN A 66 44.63 -16.02 25.63
N GLN A 67 45.10 -17.03 26.37
CA GLN A 67 45.50 -18.32 25.79
C GLN A 67 44.32 -19.01 25.09
N VAL A 68 43.17 -19.11 25.77
CA VAL A 68 41.95 -19.68 25.17
C VAL A 68 41.49 -18.84 23.97
N TYR A 69 41.58 -17.52 24.05
CA TYR A 69 41.23 -16.66 22.92
C TYR A 69 42.13 -16.94 21.70
N HIS A 70 43.45 -17.01 21.88
CA HIS A 70 44.39 -17.30 20.79
C HIS A 70 44.19 -18.71 20.20
N GLU A 71 43.87 -19.70 21.03
CA GLU A 71 43.61 -21.07 20.57
C GLU A 71 42.33 -21.15 19.71
N PHE A 72 41.30 -20.38 20.05
CA PHE A 72 40.00 -20.40 19.38
C PHE A 72 39.74 -19.18 18.47
N ASP A 73 40.76 -18.38 18.15
CA ASP A 73 40.61 -17.13 17.38
C ASP A 73 39.97 -17.39 16.01
N TRP A 74 40.38 -18.45 15.31
CA TRP A 74 39.82 -18.81 14.01
C TRP A 74 38.32 -19.15 14.08
N HIS A 75 37.87 -19.78 15.17
CA HIS A 75 36.46 -20.08 15.39
C HIS A 75 35.66 -18.81 15.63
N LEU A 76 36.24 -17.85 16.37
CA LEU A 76 35.64 -16.55 16.65
C LEU A 76 35.53 -15.69 15.39
N VAL A 77 36.58 -15.65 14.57
CA VAL A 77 36.59 -14.97 13.27
C VAL A 77 35.53 -15.58 12.35
N LYS A 78 35.45 -16.91 12.27
CA LYS A 78 34.42 -17.59 11.48
C LYS A 78 33.01 -17.26 11.97
N ALA A 79 32.75 -17.36 13.28
CA ALA A 79 31.45 -17.03 13.85
C ALA A 79 31.05 -15.57 13.59
N ARG A 80 32.03 -14.64 13.59
CA ARG A 80 31.82 -13.25 13.24
C ARG A 80 31.50 -13.07 11.76
N SER A 81 32.23 -13.73 10.86
CA SER A 81 31.95 -13.72 9.41
C SER A 81 30.55 -14.24 9.13
N ASP A 82 30.20 -15.42 9.66
CA ASP A 82 28.87 -16.02 9.49
C ASP A 82 27.76 -15.08 9.98
N ARG A 83 27.98 -14.34 11.07
CA ARG A 83 27.01 -13.35 11.58
C ARG A 83 26.87 -12.17 10.62
N VAL A 84 27.99 -11.65 10.10
CA VAL A 84 27.98 -10.55 9.13
C VAL A 84 27.27 -11.00 7.84
N GLU A 85 27.59 -12.17 7.32
CA GLU A 85 26.97 -12.72 6.11
C GLU A 85 25.45 -12.89 6.27
N ARG A 86 24.99 -13.41 7.42
CA ARG A 86 23.54 -13.51 7.72
C ARG A 86 22.88 -12.14 7.74
N ASN A 87 23.49 -11.17 8.42
CA ASN A 87 22.97 -9.81 8.49
C ASN A 87 22.89 -9.17 7.11
N VAL A 88 23.96 -9.27 6.31
CA VAL A 88 24.00 -8.74 4.93
C VAL A 88 22.93 -9.41 4.07
N THR A 89 22.80 -10.74 4.14
CA THR A 89 21.78 -11.49 3.40
C THR A 89 20.38 -11.03 3.77
N GLN A 90 20.12 -10.82 5.07
CA GLN A 90 18.82 -10.34 5.55
C GLN A 90 18.55 -8.92 5.05
N THR A 91 19.51 -8.00 5.15
CA THR A 91 19.36 -6.62 4.66
C THR A 91 19.12 -6.58 3.14
N ILE A 92 19.80 -7.42 2.35
CA ILE A 92 19.58 -7.48 0.90
C ILE A 92 18.15 -7.93 0.59
N ARG A 93 17.63 -8.95 1.29
CA ARG A 93 16.24 -9.41 1.11
C ARG A 93 15.24 -8.32 1.46
N GLU A 94 15.44 -7.65 2.60
CA GLU A 94 14.57 -6.54 3.03
C GLU A 94 14.57 -5.39 2.00
N GLN A 95 15.73 -5.07 1.41
CA GLN A 95 15.82 -4.06 0.34
C GLN A 95 15.10 -4.50 -0.93
N GLN A 96 15.25 -5.77 -1.34
CA GLN A 96 14.56 -6.33 -2.51
C GLN A 96 13.04 -6.33 -2.31
N ASP A 97 12.57 -6.79 -1.16
CA ASP A 97 11.14 -6.82 -0.83
C ASP A 97 10.55 -5.41 -0.82
N LYS A 98 11.27 -4.43 -0.27
CA LYS A 98 10.85 -3.04 -0.30
C LYS A 98 10.72 -2.49 -1.72
N ALA A 99 11.74 -2.70 -2.55
CA ALA A 99 11.73 -2.25 -3.95
C ALA A 99 10.60 -2.92 -4.75
N TYR A 100 10.37 -4.22 -4.55
CA TYR A 100 9.28 -4.97 -5.18
C TYR A 100 7.92 -4.41 -4.77
N ASN A 101 7.70 -4.18 -3.48
CA ASN A 101 6.43 -3.63 -2.98
C ASN A 101 6.18 -2.20 -3.48
N GLU A 102 7.22 -1.38 -3.61
CA GLU A 102 7.12 -0.04 -4.19
C GLU A 102 6.75 -0.08 -5.67
N SER A 103 7.36 -0.98 -6.45
CA SER A 103 7.01 -1.20 -7.86
C SER A 103 5.57 -1.69 -8.01
N LEU A 104 5.15 -2.66 -7.18
CA LEU A 104 3.81 -3.22 -7.23
C LEU A 104 2.75 -2.13 -6.97
N ARG A 105 2.96 -1.28 -5.96
CA ARG A 105 2.05 -0.16 -5.66
C ARG A 105 1.99 0.85 -6.80
N ALA A 106 3.11 1.14 -7.45
CA ALA A 106 3.15 2.06 -8.58
C ALA A 106 2.34 1.51 -9.77
N ASP A 107 2.44 0.21 -10.04
CA ASP A 107 1.70 -0.46 -11.12
C ASP A 107 0.20 -0.54 -10.81
N GLU A 108 -0.17 -0.87 -9.56
CA GLU A 108 -1.57 -0.88 -9.09
C GLU A 108 -2.21 0.51 -9.23
N GLU A 109 -1.54 1.56 -8.78
CA GLU A 109 -2.04 2.93 -8.87
C GLU A 109 -2.16 3.39 -10.34
N LYS A 110 -1.18 3.04 -11.18
CA LYS A 110 -1.24 3.33 -12.62
C LYS A 110 -2.41 2.59 -13.29
N GLN A 111 -2.69 1.35 -12.89
CA GLN A 111 -3.84 0.60 -13.41
C GLN A 111 -5.16 1.25 -12.94
N ARG A 112 -5.28 1.59 -11.66
CA ARG A 112 -6.45 2.28 -11.11
C ARG A 112 -6.71 3.61 -11.82
N GLN A 113 -5.67 4.41 -12.06
CA GLN A 113 -5.80 5.66 -12.81
C GLN A 113 -6.26 5.45 -14.25
N LYS A 114 -5.78 4.40 -14.92
CA LYS A 114 -6.25 4.05 -16.27
C LYS A 114 -7.72 3.63 -16.26
N GLU A 115 -8.15 2.86 -15.28
CA GLU A 115 -9.55 2.42 -15.13
C GLU A 115 -10.48 3.61 -14.86
N VAL A 116 -10.10 4.51 -13.94
CA VAL A 116 -10.87 5.74 -13.65
C VAL A 116 -10.97 6.63 -14.90
N LYS A 117 -9.87 6.84 -15.63
CA LYS A 117 -9.89 7.63 -16.88
C LYS A 117 -10.78 7.00 -17.95
N LYS A 118 -10.75 5.68 -18.10
CA LYS A 118 -11.63 4.95 -19.03
C LYS A 118 -13.10 5.10 -18.62
N ALA A 119 -13.42 4.89 -17.35
CA ALA A 119 -14.78 5.04 -16.84
C ALA A 119 -15.32 6.46 -17.01
N ALA A 120 -14.49 7.48 -16.73
CA ALA A 120 -14.86 8.88 -16.95
C ALA A 120 -15.12 9.20 -18.43
N LYS A 121 -14.31 8.65 -19.34
CA LYS A 121 -14.52 8.82 -20.79
C LYS A 121 -15.83 8.17 -21.24
N ILE A 122 -16.11 6.94 -20.79
CA ILE A 122 -17.37 6.24 -21.11
C ILE A 122 -18.57 6.99 -20.55
N ALA A 123 -18.48 7.50 -19.31
CA ALA A 123 -19.57 8.25 -18.69
C ALA A 123 -19.86 9.56 -19.44
N GLU A 124 -18.83 10.27 -19.90
CA GLU A 124 -18.99 11.49 -20.69
C GLU A 124 -19.57 11.19 -22.08
N GLU A 125 -19.11 10.13 -22.76
CA GLU A 125 -19.68 9.68 -24.04
C GLU A 125 -21.17 9.32 -23.89
N LEU A 126 -21.52 8.57 -22.84
CA LEU A 126 -22.92 8.21 -22.55
C LEU A 126 -23.77 9.45 -22.24
N ARG A 127 -23.21 10.43 -21.53
CA ARG A 127 -23.92 11.68 -21.23
C ARG A 127 -24.19 12.47 -22.52
N GLN A 128 -23.19 12.63 -23.38
CA GLN A 128 -23.33 13.31 -24.67
C GLN A 128 -24.35 12.60 -25.58
N GLU A 129 -24.32 11.27 -25.64
CA GLU A 129 -25.30 10.49 -26.39
C GLU A 129 -26.72 10.68 -25.84
N SER A 130 -26.89 10.65 -24.52
CA SER A 130 -28.19 10.88 -23.87
C SER A 130 -28.74 12.30 -24.14
N GLU A 131 -27.89 13.32 -24.10
CA GLU A 131 -28.24 14.71 -24.39
C GLU A 131 -28.64 14.86 -25.88
N ALA A 132 -27.91 14.22 -26.80
CA ALA A 132 -28.22 14.23 -28.22
C ALA A 132 -29.56 13.54 -28.53
N ILE A 133 -29.83 12.40 -27.91
CA ILE A 133 -31.11 11.68 -28.04
C ILE A 133 -32.26 12.54 -27.51
N ALA A 134 -32.11 13.16 -26.32
CA ALA A 134 -33.12 14.02 -25.73
C ALA A 134 -33.43 15.24 -26.62
N GLU A 135 -32.40 15.87 -27.19
CA GLU A 135 -32.52 17.01 -28.11
C GLU A 135 -33.25 16.60 -29.41
N LEU A 136 -32.93 15.42 -29.97
CA LEU A 136 -33.62 14.88 -31.14
C LEU A 136 -35.11 14.61 -30.84
N HIS A 137 -35.42 13.97 -29.71
CA HIS A 137 -36.80 13.75 -29.27
C HIS A 137 -37.57 15.06 -29.12
N ARG A 138 -36.93 16.09 -28.54
CA ARG A 138 -37.53 17.41 -28.38
C ARG A 138 -37.87 18.04 -29.74
N ARG A 139 -36.94 17.98 -30.71
CA ARG A 139 -37.17 18.50 -32.07
C ARG A 139 -38.29 17.76 -32.79
N ASN A 140 -38.29 16.43 -32.72
CA ASN A 140 -39.32 15.59 -33.32
C ASN A 140 -40.70 15.87 -32.71
N ASN A 141 -40.79 16.04 -31.40
CA ASN A 141 -42.04 16.39 -30.72
C ASN A 141 -42.56 17.77 -31.17
N VAL A 142 -41.70 18.78 -31.25
CA VAL A 142 -42.10 20.11 -31.76
C VAL A 142 -42.60 20.03 -33.19
N GLN A 143 -41.92 19.27 -34.06
CA GLN A 143 -42.33 19.10 -35.45
C GLN A 143 -43.67 18.36 -35.56
N ARG A 144 -43.87 17.29 -34.78
CA ARG A 144 -45.15 16.55 -34.73
C ARG A 144 -46.28 17.45 -34.25
N MET A 145 -46.06 18.23 -33.20
CA MET A 145 -47.06 19.19 -32.70
C MET A 145 -47.40 20.26 -33.74
N ARG A 146 -46.41 20.77 -34.49
CA ARG A 146 -46.66 21.69 -35.61
C ARG A 146 -47.51 21.06 -36.71
N GLN A 147 -47.20 19.82 -37.10
CA GLN A 147 -47.97 19.10 -38.12
C GLN A 147 -49.41 18.84 -37.68
N LEU A 148 -49.61 18.36 -36.45
CA LEU A 148 -50.95 18.15 -35.89
C LEU A 148 -51.74 19.47 -35.83
N ALA A 149 -51.13 20.54 -35.31
CA ALA A 149 -51.77 21.85 -35.30
C ALA A 149 -52.13 22.35 -36.71
N SER A 150 -51.25 22.14 -37.70
CA SER A 150 -51.55 22.53 -39.09
C SER A 150 -52.69 21.72 -39.71
N ALA A 151 -52.84 20.44 -39.36
CA ALA A 151 -53.89 19.57 -39.88
C ALA A 151 -55.25 19.82 -39.21
N THR A 152 -55.28 20.26 -37.96
CA THR A 152 -56.52 20.59 -37.24
C THR A 152 -57.05 21.98 -37.59
N LEU A 153 -56.24 22.85 -38.18
CA LEU A 153 -56.66 24.22 -38.51
C LEU A 153 -57.56 24.26 -39.76
N PRO A 154 -58.78 24.83 -39.68
CA PRO A 154 -59.70 24.93 -40.81
C PRO A 154 -59.17 25.87 -41.91
N GLU A 155 -59.62 25.64 -43.15
CA GLU A 155 -59.17 26.37 -44.35
C GLU A 155 -59.50 27.87 -44.26
N GLU A 156 -58.58 28.75 -44.70
CA GLU A 156 -58.75 30.18 -44.48
C GLU A 156 -59.93 30.74 -45.30
N PRO A 157 -60.93 31.38 -44.66
CA PRO A 157 -62.09 31.91 -45.36
C PRO A 157 -61.71 33.09 -46.28
N SER A 158 -62.40 33.16 -47.43
CA SER A 158 -62.26 34.25 -48.40
C SER A 158 -62.52 35.62 -47.77
N ALA A 159 -61.88 36.67 -48.31
CA ALA A 159 -62.02 38.05 -47.85
C ALA A 159 -63.46 38.58 -47.88
N ASN A 160 -64.33 37.96 -48.68
CA ASN A 160 -65.73 38.36 -48.86
C ASN A 160 -66.74 37.49 -48.08
N ALA A 161 -66.29 36.61 -47.18
CA ALA A 161 -67.21 35.82 -46.36
C ALA A 161 -67.80 36.63 -45.19
N ILE A 162 -69.03 36.30 -44.79
CA ILE A 162 -69.75 36.95 -43.69
C ILE A 162 -69.34 36.25 -42.37
N ASP A 163 -69.31 37.00 -41.26
CA ASP A 163 -68.94 36.51 -39.91
C ASP A 163 -67.50 35.95 -39.77
N ILE A 164 -66.50 36.80 -40.05
CA ILE A 164 -65.08 36.49 -39.91
C ILE A 164 -64.46 37.23 -38.72
N VAL A 165 -63.60 36.54 -37.96
CA VAL A 165 -62.70 37.14 -36.96
C VAL A 165 -61.25 37.02 -37.44
N GLN A 166 -60.48 38.10 -37.35
CA GLN A 166 -59.06 38.12 -37.72
C GLN A 166 -58.19 38.11 -36.45
N LEU A 167 -57.37 37.07 -36.30
CA LEU A 167 -56.37 36.98 -35.25
C LEU A 167 -55.02 37.47 -35.77
N VAL A 168 -54.38 38.37 -35.03
CA VAL A 168 -53.05 38.91 -35.35
C VAL A 168 -52.09 38.60 -34.22
N PHE A 169 -51.10 37.77 -34.50
CA PHE A 169 -50.00 37.46 -33.61
C PHE A 169 -48.82 38.39 -33.92
N LYS A 170 -48.41 39.19 -32.92
CA LYS A 170 -47.15 39.94 -32.97
C LYS A 170 -46.05 39.07 -32.38
N LEU A 171 -45.11 38.65 -33.22
CA LEU A 171 -43.97 37.86 -32.80
C LEU A 171 -42.89 38.74 -32.16
N PRO A 172 -42.03 38.18 -31.28
CA PRO A 172 -40.92 38.91 -30.65
C PRO A 172 -39.89 39.48 -31.65
N ASN A 173 -39.83 38.96 -32.87
CA ASN A 173 -38.98 39.46 -33.96
C ASN A 173 -39.60 40.67 -34.72
N GLY A 174 -40.76 41.18 -34.26
CA GLY A 174 -41.46 42.30 -34.89
C GLY A 174 -42.35 41.93 -36.09
N GLN A 175 -42.31 40.67 -36.57
CA GLN A 175 -43.23 40.21 -37.61
C GLN A 175 -44.66 40.10 -37.07
N ARG A 176 -45.63 40.45 -37.93
CA ARG A 176 -47.06 40.27 -37.65
C ARG A 176 -47.58 39.13 -38.53
N ILE A 177 -48.07 38.07 -37.91
CA ILE A 177 -48.77 36.99 -38.60
C ILE A 177 -50.26 37.18 -38.37
N SER A 178 -51.05 37.24 -39.42
CA SER A 178 -52.50 37.32 -39.31
C SER A 178 -53.18 36.17 -40.03
N ARG A 179 -54.22 35.60 -39.42
CA ARG A 179 -55.07 34.58 -40.05
C ARG A 179 -56.53 34.83 -39.70
N ARG A 180 -57.42 34.57 -40.67
CA ARG A 180 -58.87 34.73 -40.55
C ARG A 180 -59.54 33.40 -40.19
N PHE A 181 -60.59 33.46 -39.37
CA PHE A 181 -61.41 32.33 -38.94
C PHE A 181 -62.89 32.71 -39.04
N ARG A 182 -63.78 31.74 -39.27
CA ARG A 182 -65.22 31.98 -39.17
C ARG A 182 -65.65 31.99 -37.71
N CYS A 183 -66.69 32.75 -37.36
CA CYS A 183 -67.24 32.75 -35.99
C CYS A 183 -67.76 31.38 -35.54
N SER A 184 -68.02 30.46 -36.47
CA SER A 184 -68.44 29.07 -36.21
C SER A 184 -67.28 28.08 -36.04
N ASP A 185 -66.04 28.49 -36.34
CA ASP A 185 -64.88 27.60 -36.21
C ASP A 185 -64.50 27.49 -34.72
N SER A 186 -64.54 26.27 -34.18
CA SER A 186 -64.20 25.95 -32.77
C SER A 186 -62.80 25.37 -32.65
#